data_AF-A0A399Y5Y8-F1
#
_entry.id   AF-A0A399Y5Y8-F1
#
_cell.length_a   1.000
_cell.length_b   1.000
_cell.length_c   1.000
_cell.angle_alpha   90.00
_cell.angle_beta   90.00
_cell.angle_gamma   90.00
#
_symmetry.space_group_name_H-M   'P 1'
#
loop_
_entity.id
_entity.type
_entity.pdbx_description
1 polymer ?
#
loop_
_entity_poly.entity_id
_entity_poly.type
_entity_poly.pdbx_seq_one_letter_code
_entity_poly.pdbx_strand_id
1 'polypeptide(L)'
;MTTADRRAGSPAATLVVAALGVVFGDIGTSPLYALRTVFSLDGGIVAPTTDNVYGVVSTVFWAITLVVSVKYLGFILRADNEGEGGIMALAHLAHRSVRVGGRRHALVLVLGVFGGSLFFGDSLITPAISVLSAVEGLEVAAPGTRHLVVPVAVAIIVALFAVQRFGTHHVGRLFGPVMVVWFLTLGVLGLVHVVADPSVLVALSPHHAWLFVWQRPGIAFVAMGATVLAITGAEALYADMGHFGRIPIVWAWFALVFPCLTLNYLGQAQLVLRDSHEIANPFFHLAPAWAQLPLVVLATLATIIASQAVISGAYSVARQAERLGFLPRLSVRQTSEREGGQIYIPSVNWLLLGGVLVLLLTFRASERLATAYGVAVTMDLMLTTTLFSVYAVAALRWRWPQVLLFVLVFGSVELAFFSANIAKVLHGGWLPLVVALLVATVMTTWARGRELVTARREKLEGPLGPFLDEVHDNAKILRVPGTAVFLHPNKVTTPLALRENVQFNHVLHDDVVIVTMETVNVPHVPDDERVVVDDLGDPWDHITHVTARFGFSDHPDIPAALALARDEGVDVDLRDVTWFLSRITVHRSDRPGMGPVRKRLFELLARNAADPTSYFRLPIGRTVVLGARINF
;
A
#
# COMPACT_ATOMS: atom_id res chain seq x y z
N MET A 1 30.72 -12.74 -5.25
CA MET A 1 30.75 -14.22 -5.28
C MET A 1 29.40 -14.73 -5.79
N THR A 2 29.39 -15.69 -6.72
CA THR A 2 28.24 -16.13 -7.54
C THR A 2 27.33 -17.16 -6.85
N THR A 3 26.01 -16.98 -6.98
CA THR A 3 24.94 -18.00 -7.02
C THR A 3 25.22 -19.36 -6.36
N ALA A 4 24.95 -19.50 -5.07
CA ALA A 4 24.46 -20.74 -4.44
C ALA A 4 24.42 -20.55 -2.93
N ASP A 5 23.40 -19.84 -2.42
CA ASP A 5 22.92 -20.18 -1.10
C ASP A 5 21.44 -20.50 -1.19
N ARG A 6 21.15 -21.78 -0.98
CA ARG A 6 19.83 -22.38 -1.13
C ARG A 6 18.93 -21.76 -0.08
N ARG A 7 18.01 -20.90 -0.53
CA ARG A 7 16.74 -20.67 0.17
C ARG A 7 16.20 -22.04 0.57
N ALA A 8 16.19 -22.35 1.86
CA ALA A 8 15.35 -23.41 2.40
C ALA A 8 13.89 -22.96 2.22
N GLY A 9 13.43 -23.00 0.96
CA GLY A 9 12.10 -22.56 0.57
C GLY A 9 11.09 -23.51 1.18
N SER A 10 10.09 -22.96 1.84
CA SER A 10 8.87 -23.69 2.15
C SER A 10 8.36 -24.40 0.88
N PRO A 11 7.75 -25.61 1.00
CA PRO A 11 7.23 -26.32 -0.15
C PRO A 11 6.33 -25.39 -0.98
N ALA A 12 6.40 -25.44 -2.31
CA ALA A 12 5.63 -24.56 -3.19
C ALA A 12 4.11 -24.54 -2.86
N ALA A 13 3.57 -25.67 -2.40
CA ALA A 13 2.19 -25.79 -1.93
C ALA A 13 1.89 -24.94 -0.69
N THR A 14 2.82 -24.83 0.25
CA THR A 14 2.68 -24.00 1.46
C THR A 14 2.60 -22.52 1.10
N LEU A 15 3.39 -22.06 0.11
CA LEU A 15 3.33 -20.68 -0.38
C LEU A 15 2.02 -20.39 -1.12
N VAL A 16 1.48 -21.34 -1.88
CA VAL A 16 0.17 -21.20 -2.54
C VAL A 16 -0.96 -21.07 -1.50
N VAL A 17 -0.95 -21.91 -0.45
CA VAL A 17 -1.94 -21.82 0.63
C VAL A 17 -1.78 -20.52 1.42
N ALA A 18 -0.55 -20.06 1.66
CA ALA A 18 -0.31 -18.78 2.31
C ALA A 18 -0.81 -17.60 1.45
N ALA A 19 -0.56 -17.63 0.14
CA ALA A 19 -1.07 -16.63 -0.80
C ALA A 19 -2.60 -16.60 -0.84
N LEU A 20 -3.28 -17.76 -0.78
CA LEU A 20 -4.74 -17.84 -0.64
C LEU A 20 -5.26 -17.13 0.62
N GLY A 21 -4.51 -17.23 1.71
CA GLY A 21 -4.88 -16.62 2.99
C GLY A 21 -4.72 -15.11 3.08
N VAL A 22 -4.03 -14.47 2.13
CA VAL A 22 -3.74 -13.03 2.22
C VAL A 22 -4.20 -12.32 0.95
N VAL A 23 -3.80 -12.81 -0.21
CA VAL A 23 -3.93 -12.07 -1.48
C VAL A 23 -5.36 -12.08 -2.02
N PHE A 24 -6.13 -13.15 -1.77
CA PHE A 24 -7.44 -13.36 -2.41
C PHE A 24 -8.64 -13.10 -1.51
N GLY A 25 -8.42 -12.58 -0.30
CA GLY A 25 -9.51 -12.29 0.64
C GLY A 25 -10.53 -11.32 0.05
N ASP A 26 -10.07 -10.18 -0.46
CA ASP A 26 -10.93 -9.09 -0.96
C ASP A 26 -11.81 -9.55 -2.14
N ILE A 27 -11.17 -9.94 -3.25
CA ILE A 27 -11.90 -10.46 -4.42
C ILE A 27 -12.73 -11.71 -4.10
N GLY A 28 -12.28 -12.54 -3.16
CA GLY A 28 -12.96 -13.75 -2.72
C GLY A 28 -14.23 -13.49 -1.92
N THR A 29 -14.38 -12.31 -1.33
CA THR A 29 -15.57 -11.91 -0.56
C THR A 29 -16.59 -11.12 -1.37
N SER A 30 -16.21 -10.66 -2.57
CA SER A 30 -17.12 -9.96 -3.49
C SER A 30 -18.44 -10.69 -3.84
N PRO A 31 -18.54 -12.04 -3.85
CA PRO A 31 -19.82 -12.70 -4.09
C PRO A 31 -20.89 -12.42 -3.02
N LEU A 32 -20.50 -11.95 -1.82
CA LEU A 32 -21.43 -11.57 -0.75
C LEU A 32 -22.33 -10.38 -1.15
N TYR A 33 -21.82 -9.46 -1.96
CA TYR A 33 -22.50 -8.20 -2.25
C TYR A 33 -22.66 -7.90 -3.75
N ALA A 34 -21.75 -8.34 -4.62
CA ALA A 34 -21.70 -7.87 -6.01
C ALA A 34 -23.01 -8.09 -6.79
N LEU A 35 -23.53 -9.33 -6.83
CA LEU A 35 -24.74 -9.63 -7.61
C LEU A 35 -25.99 -9.02 -6.99
N ARG A 36 -26.10 -9.08 -5.65
CA ARG A 36 -27.16 -8.41 -4.88
C ARG A 36 -27.23 -6.93 -5.24
N THR A 37 -26.09 -6.25 -5.23
CA THR A 37 -26.02 -4.82 -5.57
C THR A 37 -26.47 -4.58 -7.00
N VAL A 38 -26.09 -5.39 -7.99
CA VAL A 38 -26.53 -5.17 -9.39
C VAL A 38 -28.05 -5.13 -9.53
N PHE A 39 -28.76 -6.04 -8.85
CA PHE A 39 -30.23 -6.13 -8.96
C PHE A 39 -30.98 -5.22 -8.00
N SER A 40 -30.36 -4.74 -6.91
CA SER A 40 -31.01 -3.81 -5.98
C SER A 40 -30.77 -2.33 -6.33
N LEU A 41 -29.74 -2.04 -7.14
CA LEU A 41 -29.34 -0.67 -7.47
C LEU A 41 -30.44 0.13 -8.19
N ASP A 42 -30.45 1.45 -7.94
CA ASP A 42 -31.37 2.43 -8.54
C ASP A 42 -32.86 2.02 -8.48
N GLY A 43 -33.25 1.40 -7.36
CA GLY A 43 -34.63 0.94 -7.16
C GLY A 43 -34.99 -0.32 -7.94
N GLY A 44 -34.00 -1.13 -8.32
CA GLY A 44 -34.21 -2.38 -9.05
C GLY A 44 -34.45 -2.19 -10.55
N ILE A 45 -33.82 -1.17 -11.15
CA ILE A 45 -33.96 -0.90 -12.60
C ILE A 45 -33.51 -2.09 -13.47
N VAL A 46 -32.57 -2.89 -12.94
CA VAL A 46 -32.17 -4.17 -13.52
C VAL A 46 -33.17 -5.23 -13.06
N ALA A 47 -34.25 -5.42 -13.82
CA ALA A 47 -35.20 -6.49 -13.52
C ALA A 47 -34.54 -7.87 -13.69
N PRO A 48 -34.86 -8.86 -12.85
CA PRO A 48 -34.31 -10.22 -12.90
C PRO A 48 -34.95 -11.07 -14.01
N THR A 49 -34.91 -10.57 -15.24
CA THR A 49 -35.32 -11.33 -16.42
C THR A 49 -34.17 -12.20 -16.90
N THR A 50 -34.47 -13.28 -17.61
CA THR A 50 -33.46 -14.20 -18.14
C THR A 50 -32.34 -13.50 -18.91
N ASP A 51 -32.70 -12.59 -19.82
CA ASP A 51 -31.73 -11.81 -20.61
C ASP A 51 -30.81 -10.95 -19.72
N ASN A 52 -31.38 -10.29 -18.71
CA ASN A 52 -30.63 -9.41 -17.83
C ASN A 52 -29.70 -10.21 -16.91
N VAL A 53 -30.17 -11.34 -16.35
CA VAL A 53 -29.35 -12.20 -15.50
C VAL A 53 -28.15 -12.76 -16.28
N TYR A 54 -28.39 -13.31 -17.47
CA TYR A 54 -27.30 -13.80 -18.32
C TYR A 54 -26.36 -12.68 -18.76
N GLY A 55 -26.90 -11.50 -19.11
CA GLY A 55 -26.10 -10.31 -19.47
C GLY A 55 -25.18 -9.84 -18.34
N VAL A 56 -25.71 -9.74 -17.12
CA VAL A 56 -24.96 -9.34 -15.92
C VAL A 56 -23.87 -10.36 -15.60
N VAL A 57 -24.22 -11.64 -15.53
CA VAL A 57 -23.27 -12.71 -15.14
C VAL A 57 -22.18 -12.89 -16.19
N SER A 58 -22.53 -12.77 -17.48
CA SER A 58 -21.56 -12.72 -18.57
C SER A 58 -20.59 -11.55 -18.41
N THR A 59 -21.11 -10.37 -18.06
CA THR A 59 -20.29 -9.16 -17.84
C THR A 59 -19.36 -9.34 -16.64
N VAL A 60 -19.85 -9.91 -15.52
CA VAL A 60 -19.03 -10.26 -14.35
C VAL A 60 -17.90 -11.23 -14.73
N PHE A 61 -18.24 -12.33 -15.40
CA PHE A 61 -17.26 -13.35 -15.80
C PHE A 61 -16.17 -12.78 -16.71
N TRP A 62 -16.55 -12.00 -17.73
CA TRP A 62 -15.58 -11.40 -18.64
C TRP A 62 -14.81 -10.24 -18.02
N ALA A 63 -15.37 -9.51 -17.06
CA ALA A 63 -14.63 -8.52 -16.29
C ALA A 63 -13.53 -9.18 -15.44
N ILE A 64 -13.86 -10.25 -14.70
CA ILE A 64 -12.89 -11.02 -13.92
C ILE A 64 -11.83 -11.65 -14.84
N THR A 65 -12.24 -12.17 -15.99
CA THR A 65 -11.32 -12.78 -16.95
C THR A 65 -10.37 -11.72 -17.53
N LEU A 66 -10.88 -10.63 -18.09
CA LEU A 66 -10.07 -9.62 -18.77
C LEU A 66 -9.23 -8.79 -17.79
N VAL A 67 -9.84 -8.27 -16.73
CA VAL A 67 -9.14 -7.39 -15.79
C VAL A 67 -8.23 -8.22 -14.88
N VAL A 68 -8.76 -9.21 -14.16
CA VAL A 68 -7.94 -9.91 -13.16
C VAL A 68 -7.01 -10.93 -13.82
N SER A 69 -7.57 -11.84 -14.63
CA SER A 69 -6.81 -12.96 -15.16
C SER A 69 -5.83 -12.56 -16.28
N VAL A 70 -6.25 -11.69 -17.20
CA VAL A 70 -5.41 -11.27 -18.32
C VAL A 70 -4.58 -10.03 -17.98
N LYS A 71 -5.19 -8.90 -17.58
CA LYS A 71 -4.47 -7.65 -17.30
C LYS A 71 -3.53 -7.80 -16.11
N TYR A 72 -4.07 -8.11 -14.93
CA TYR A 72 -3.27 -8.13 -13.70
C TYR A 72 -2.27 -9.28 -13.67
N LEU A 73 -2.72 -10.54 -13.78
CA LEU A 73 -1.81 -11.68 -13.69
C LEU A 73 -0.89 -11.84 -14.92
N GLY A 74 -1.38 -11.45 -16.10
CA GLY A 74 -0.65 -11.57 -17.35
C GLY A 74 0.40 -10.48 -17.54
N PHE A 75 0.06 -9.22 -17.23
CA PHE A 75 0.91 -8.05 -17.49
C PHE A 75 1.37 -7.32 -16.23
N ILE A 76 0.46 -6.88 -15.35
CA ILE A 76 0.80 -5.98 -14.23
C ILE A 76 1.72 -6.65 -13.20
N LEU A 77 1.48 -7.91 -12.84
CA LEU A 77 2.35 -8.67 -11.92
C LEU A 77 3.78 -8.89 -12.44
N ARG A 78 4.08 -8.54 -13.69
CA ARG A 78 5.46 -8.57 -14.22
C ARG A 78 6.23 -7.28 -13.96
N ALA A 79 5.55 -6.22 -13.53
CA ALA A 79 6.16 -4.94 -13.22
C ALA A 79 6.42 -4.87 -11.70
N ASP A 80 7.47 -5.53 -11.23
CA ASP A 80 7.89 -5.46 -9.83
C ASP A 80 9.05 -4.48 -9.63
N ASN A 81 9.11 -3.85 -8.46
CA ASN A 81 10.22 -3.01 -8.03
C ASN A 81 10.94 -3.68 -6.86
N GLU A 82 12.01 -4.41 -7.15
CA GLU A 82 12.74 -5.22 -6.16
C GLU A 82 11.82 -6.25 -5.46
N GLY A 83 10.91 -6.88 -6.23
CA GLY A 83 9.91 -7.81 -5.72
C GLY A 83 8.62 -7.17 -5.21
N GLU A 84 8.61 -5.87 -4.91
CA GLU A 84 7.42 -5.14 -4.45
C GLU A 84 6.48 -4.78 -5.61
N GLY A 85 5.18 -4.83 -5.36
CA GLY A 85 4.14 -4.41 -6.31
C GLY A 85 3.26 -3.28 -5.76
N GLY A 86 2.17 -3.02 -6.48
CA GLY A 86 1.22 -1.97 -6.16
C GLY A 86 1.45 -0.67 -6.94
N ILE A 87 0.47 0.25 -6.83
CA ILE A 87 0.45 1.47 -7.64
C ILE A 87 1.64 2.41 -7.38
N MET A 88 2.12 2.47 -6.14
CA MET A 88 3.29 3.28 -5.76
C MET A 88 4.59 2.67 -6.29
N ALA A 89 4.73 1.34 -6.28
CA ALA A 89 5.86 0.64 -6.91
C ALA A 89 5.87 0.87 -8.43
N LEU A 90 4.71 0.76 -9.09
CA LEU A 90 4.56 1.02 -10.52
C LEU A 90 4.86 2.48 -10.88
N ALA A 91 4.38 3.43 -10.07
CA ALA A 91 4.67 4.85 -10.25
C ALA A 91 6.17 5.11 -10.12
N HIS A 92 6.85 4.48 -9.16
CA HIS A 92 8.30 4.60 -9.01
C HIS A 92 9.09 4.02 -10.20
N LEU A 93 8.69 2.84 -10.71
CA LEU A 93 9.28 2.24 -11.91
C LEU A 93 9.10 3.14 -13.14
N ALA A 94 7.88 3.64 -13.35
CA ALA A 94 7.58 4.58 -14.42
C ALA A 94 8.39 5.88 -14.27
N HIS A 95 8.55 6.38 -13.04
CA HIS A 95 9.25 7.62 -12.75
C HIS A 95 10.74 7.52 -13.08
N ARG A 96 11.41 6.44 -12.64
CA ARG A 96 12.84 6.19 -12.94
C ARG A 96 13.12 5.96 -14.42
N SER A 97 12.12 5.48 -15.16
CA SER A 97 12.27 5.14 -16.59
C SER A 97 12.05 6.34 -17.52
N VAL A 98 11.49 7.44 -17.00
CA VAL A 98 11.14 8.63 -17.80
C VAL A 98 12.20 9.72 -17.62
N ARG A 99 12.47 10.48 -18.68
CA ARG A 99 13.41 11.62 -18.66
C ARG A 99 13.05 12.63 -17.56
N VAL A 100 14.02 12.89 -16.69
CA VAL A 100 13.93 13.90 -15.61
C VAL A 100 13.57 15.27 -16.17
N GLY A 101 12.63 15.96 -15.51
CA GLY A 101 12.17 17.31 -15.88
C GLY A 101 11.15 17.37 -17.03
N GLY A 102 10.74 16.24 -17.61
CA GLY A 102 9.71 16.21 -18.66
C GLY A 102 8.27 16.24 -18.13
N ARG A 103 7.28 16.53 -19.00
CA ARG A 103 5.84 16.47 -18.67
C ARG A 103 5.41 15.10 -18.12
N ARG A 104 5.96 14.01 -18.69
CA ARG A 104 5.69 12.64 -18.25
C ARG A 104 6.23 12.36 -16.83
N HIS A 105 7.36 12.95 -16.46
CA HIS A 105 7.95 12.80 -15.13
C HIS A 105 7.03 13.42 -14.05
N ALA A 106 6.55 14.64 -14.30
CA ALA A 106 5.56 15.29 -13.42
C ALA A 106 4.24 14.52 -13.36
N LEU A 107 3.75 14.04 -14.51
CA LEU A 107 2.52 13.24 -14.58
C LEU A 107 2.62 11.98 -13.71
N VAL A 108 3.69 11.20 -13.84
CA VAL A 108 3.86 9.96 -13.06
C VAL A 108 3.86 10.21 -11.55
N LEU A 109 4.50 11.30 -11.09
CA LEU A 109 4.46 11.66 -9.67
C LEU A 109 3.04 11.98 -9.19
N VAL A 110 2.29 12.76 -9.97
CA VAL A 110 0.90 13.10 -9.64
C VAL A 110 0.02 11.85 -9.62
N LEU A 111 0.14 11.00 -10.64
CA LEU A 111 -0.61 9.74 -10.72
C LEU A 111 -0.26 8.78 -9.58
N GLY A 112 1.02 8.71 -9.18
CA GLY A 112 1.46 7.90 -8.05
C GLY A 112 0.87 8.38 -6.72
N VAL A 113 0.97 9.69 -6.43
CA VAL A 113 0.36 10.28 -5.22
C VAL A 113 -1.15 10.06 -5.20
N PHE A 114 -1.82 10.29 -6.32
CA PHE A 114 -3.26 10.13 -6.42
C PHE A 114 -3.69 8.67 -6.27
N GLY A 115 -2.97 7.73 -6.92
CA GLY A 115 -3.17 6.30 -6.79
C GLY A 115 -2.96 5.78 -5.37
N GLY A 116 -1.85 6.13 -4.73
CA GLY A 116 -1.62 5.79 -3.32
C GLY A 116 -2.71 6.36 -2.40
N SER A 117 -3.22 7.56 -2.70
CA SER A 117 -4.31 8.18 -1.93
C SER A 117 -5.66 7.48 -2.13
N LEU A 118 -5.96 7.02 -3.35
CA LEU A 118 -7.16 6.21 -3.62
C LEU A 118 -7.10 4.86 -2.92
N PHE A 119 -5.93 4.23 -2.87
CA PHE A 119 -5.71 2.98 -2.13
C PHE A 119 -6.01 3.14 -0.63
N PHE A 120 -5.64 4.27 -0.02
CA PHE A 120 -6.05 4.55 1.37
C PHE A 120 -7.57 4.71 1.52
N GLY A 121 -8.25 5.24 0.50
CA GLY A 121 -9.71 5.31 0.45
C GLY A 121 -10.36 3.92 0.40
N ASP A 122 -9.84 3.04 -0.47
CA ASP A 122 -10.21 1.63 -0.55
C ASP A 122 -9.99 0.91 0.79
N SER A 123 -8.85 1.16 1.44
CA SER A 123 -8.51 0.61 2.77
C SER A 123 -9.47 1.00 3.89
N LEU A 124 -10.27 2.04 3.68
CA LEU A 124 -11.33 2.46 4.59
C LEU A 124 -12.66 1.74 4.30
N ILE A 125 -12.95 1.53 3.01
CA ILE A 125 -14.25 1.01 2.55
C ILE A 125 -14.29 -0.51 2.64
N THR A 126 -13.23 -1.21 2.21
CA THR A 126 -13.22 -2.67 2.09
C THR A 126 -13.53 -3.39 3.42
N PRO A 127 -12.94 -3.01 4.58
CA PRO A 127 -13.31 -3.62 5.84
C PRO A 127 -14.78 -3.35 6.23
N ALA A 128 -15.27 -2.14 5.95
CA ALA A 128 -16.64 -1.77 6.27
C ALA A 128 -17.66 -2.53 5.42
N ILE A 129 -17.49 -2.61 4.10
CA ILE A 129 -18.43 -3.30 3.21
C ILE A 129 -18.38 -4.81 3.42
N SER A 130 -17.19 -5.39 3.54
CA SER A 130 -17.00 -6.84 3.64
C SER A 130 -17.58 -7.38 4.94
N VAL A 131 -17.17 -6.83 6.09
CA VAL A 131 -17.65 -7.30 7.40
C VAL A 131 -19.15 -7.07 7.55
N LEU A 132 -19.66 -5.93 7.07
CA LEU A 132 -21.10 -5.66 7.12
C LEU A 132 -21.89 -6.65 6.25
N SER A 133 -21.41 -6.96 5.04
CA SER A 133 -22.06 -7.94 4.15
C SER A 133 -22.06 -9.35 4.72
N ALA A 134 -20.99 -9.76 5.42
CA ALA A 134 -20.96 -11.06 6.09
C ALA A 134 -21.95 -11.13 7.26
N VAL A 135 -22.01 -10.09 8.09
CA VAL A 135 -22.88 -10.05 9.27
C VAL A 135 -24.36 -9.87 8.89
N GLU A 136 -24.66 -9.22 7.77
CA GLU A 136 -26.03 -9.13 7.22
C GLU A 136 -26.64 -10.51 6.93
N GLY A 137 -25.82 -11.55 6.68
CA GLY A 137 -26.32 -12.93 6.57
C GLY A 137 -26.99 -13.46 7.83
N LEU A 138 -26.75 -12.84 8.99
CA LEU A 138 -27.47 -13.16 10.21
C LEU A 138 -28.96 -12.84 10.10
N GLU A 139 -29.35 -11.84 9.31
CA GLU A 139 -30.77 -11.53 9.04
C GLU A 139 -31.46 -12.65 8.24
N VAL A 140 -30.71 -13.35 7.38
CA VAL A 140 -31.21 -14.49 6.62
C VAL A 140 -31.36 -15.70 7.53
N ALA A 141 -30.33 -16.01 8.32
CA ALA A 141 -30.33 -17.17 9.22
C ALA A 141 -31.29 -16.99 10.43
N ALA A 142 -31.49 -15.74 10.88
CA ALA A 142 -32.31 -15.39 12.03
C ALA A 142 -32.95 -13.98 11.85
N PRO A 143 -34.15 -13.86 11.26
CA PRO A 143 -34.77 -12.57 10.93
C PRO A 143 -34.96 -11.57 12.09
N GLY A 144 -34.93 -12.04 13.35
CA GLY A 144 -35.02 -11.19 14.55
C GLY A 144 -33.73 -10.43 14.91
N THR A 145 -32.59 -10.71 14.28
CA THR A 145 -31.27 -10.18 14.70
C THR A 145 -30.79 -8.97 13.91
N ARG A 146 -31.64 -8.33 13.09
CA ARG A 146 -31.30 -7.13 12.32
C ARG A 146 -30.68 -5.99 13.13
N HIS A 147 -31.17 -5.78 14.35
CA HIS A 147 -30.65 -4.76 15.27
C HIS A 147 -29.21 -5.05 15.78
N LEU A 148 -28.74 -6.30 15.65
CA LEU A 148 -27.40 -6.72 16.07
C LEU A 148 -26.35 -6.57 14.96
N VAL A 149 -26.74 -6.38 13.70
CA VAL A 149 -25.81 -6.37 12.56
C VAL A 149 -24.72 -5.30 12.73
N VAL A 150 -25.12 -4.05 12.96
CA VAL A 150 -24.18 -2.94 13.14
C VAL A 150 -23.31 -3.10 14.40
N PRO A 151 -23.87 -3.38 15.60
CA PRO A 151 -23.05 -3.61 16.80
C PRO A 151 -22.04 -4.76 16.66
N VAL A 152 -22.42 -5.88 16.04
CA VAL A 152 -21.54 -7.03 15.83
C VAL A 152 -20.43 -6.67 14.83
N ALA A 153 -20.76 -6.00 13.72
CA ALA A 153 -19.77 -5.53 12.76
C ALA A 153 -18.76 -4.55 13.39
N VAL A 154 -19.22 -3.61 14.24
CA VAL A 154 -18.33 -2.72 15.00
C VAL A 154 -17.41 -3.51 15.93
N ALA A 155 -17.95 -4.49 16.66
CA ALA A 155 -17.15 -5.31 17.57
C ALA A 155 -16.06 -6.10 16.82
N ILE A 156 -16.39 -6.67 15.66
CA ILE A 156 -15.44 -7.37 14.79
C ILE A 156 -14.34 -6.42 14.31
N ILE A 157 -14.70 -5.24 13.79
CA ILE A 157 -13.74 -4.25 13.30
C ILE A 157 -12.83 -3.75 14.44
N VAL A 158 -13.37 -3.43 15.61
CA VAL A 158 -12.55 -2.99 16.75
C VAL A 158 -11.58 -4.08 17.19
N ALA A 159 -12.06 -5.33 17.31
CA ALA A 159 -11.21 -6.47 17.65
C ALA A 159 -10.10 -6.68 16.60
N LEU A 160 -10.45 -6.59 15.32
CA LEU A 160 -9.53 -6.69 14.20
C LEU A 160 -8.37 -5.68 14.33
N PHE A 161 -8.70 -4.39 14.47
CA PHE A 161 -7.71 -3.32 14.55
C PHE A 161 -6.90 -3.33 15.86
N ALA A 162 -7.47 -3.86 16.95
CA ALA A 162 -6.77 -4.01 18.22
C ALA A 162 -5.68 -5.10 18.18
N VAL A 163 -5.91 -6.16 17.41
CA VAL A 163 -4.97 -7.30 17.30
C VAL A 163 -3.80 -7.03 16.35
N GLN A 164 -3.88 -6.00 15.48
CA GLN A 164 -2.84 -5.69 14.47
C GLN A 164 -1.42 -5.56 15.05
N ARG A 165 -1.29 -5.04 16.27
CA ARG A 165 0.00 -4.83 16.94
C ARG A 165 0.79 -6.12 17.17
N PHE A 166 0.11 -7.27 17.22
CA PHE A 166 0.73 -8.58 17.46
C PHE A 166 1.27 -9.23 16.19
N GLY A 167 1.06 -8.59 15.02
CA GLY A 167 1.52 -9.10 13.75
C GLY A 167 0.67 -10.25 13.19
N THR A 168 0.78 -10.45 11.88
CA THR A 168 0.10 -11.54 11.18
C THR A 168 0.82 -12.89 11.34
N HIS A 169 2.03 -12.94 11.89
CA HIS A 169 2.84 -14.16 11.99
C HIS A 169 2.16 -15.30 12.77
N HIS A 170 1.46 -15.00 13.88
CA HIS A 170 0.79 -16.04 14.69
C HIS A 170 -0.57 -16.47 14.13
N VAL A 171 -1.30 -15.58 13.46
CA VAL A 171 -2.67 -15.84 12.96
C VAL A 171 -2.66 -16.27 11.49
N GLY A 172 -1.65 -15.86 10.72
CA GLY A 172 -1.51 -16.10 9.28
C GLY A 172 -1.41 -17.56 8.87
N ARG A 173 -0.98 -18.44 9.80
CA ARG A 173 -1.00 -19.90 9.56
C ARG A 173 -2.42 -20.44 9.37
N LEU A 174 -3.43 -19.81 9.97
CA LEU A 174 -4.83 -20.23 9.86
C LEU A 174 -5.54 -19.59 8.66
N PHE A 175 -5.05 -18.44 8.17
CA PHE A 175 -5.69 -17.72 7.07
C PHE A 175 -5.80 -18.54 5.79
N GLY A 176 -4.69 -19.20 5.39
CA GLY A 176 -4.67 -20.04 4.20
C GLY A 176 -5.71 -21.17 4.23
N PRO A 177 -5.71 -22.03 5.26
CA PRO A 177 -6.72 -23.08 5.42
C PRO A 177 -8.16 -22.57 5.43
N VAL A 178 -8.44 -21.47 6.14
CA VAL A 178 -9.79 -20.88 6.18
C VAL A 178 -10.23 -20.41 4.80
N MET A 179 -9.34 -19.76 4.04
CA MET A 179 -9.65 -19.30 2.68
C MET A 179 -9.82 -20.47 1.71
N VAL A 180 -9.08 -21.57 1.87
CA VAL A 180 -9.32 -22.80 1.09
C VAL A 180 -10.73 -23.33 1.35
N VAL A 181 -11.14 -23.43 2.62
CA VAL A 181 -12.50 -23.87 2.98
C VAL A 181 -13.55 -22.91 2.42
N TRP A 182 -13.31 -21.61 2.50
CA TRP A 182 -14.17 -20.58 1.92
C TRP A 182 -14.36 -20.79 0.41
N PHE A 183 -13.29 -20.84 -0.37
CA PHE A 183 -13.39 -21.00 -1.82
C PHE A 183 -14.02 -22.34 -2.22
N LEU A 184 -13.67 -23.44 -1.55
CA LEU A 184 -14.33 -24.73 -1.80
C LEU A 184 -15.83 -24.67 -1.49
N THR A 185 -16.23 -23.96 -0.43
CA THR A 185 -17.65 -23.73 -0.11
C THR A 185 -18.34 -22.94 -1.22
N LEU A 186 -17.72 -21.87 -1.72
CA LEU A 186 -18.22 -21.11 -2.88
C LEU A 186 -18.44 -21.99 -4.10
N GLY A 187 -17.43 -22.80 -4.43
CA GLY A 187 -17.45 -23.71 -5.57
C GLY A 187 -18.51 -24.79 -5.44
N VAL A 188 -18.65 -25.42 -4.27
CA VAL A 188 -19.67 -26.46 -4.01
C VAL A 188 -21.08 -25.88 -4.08
N LEU A 189 -21.36 -24.76 -3.39
CA LEU A 189 -22.67 -24.13 -3.42
C LEU A 189 -23.07 -23.73 -4.85
N GLY A 190 -22.13 -23.17 -5.60
CA GLY A 190 -22.32 -22.84 -7.01
C GLY A 190 -22.58 -24.07 -7.88
N LEU A 191 -21.73 -25.09 -7.75
CA LEU A 191 -21.80 -26.31 -8.55
C LEU A 191 -23.12 -27.05 -8.38
N VAL A 192 -23.67 -27.12 -7.17
CA VAL A 192 -24.97 -27.77 -6.91
C VAL A 192 -26.08 -27.14 -7.75
N HIS A 193 -26.10 -25.82 -7.87
CA HIS A 193 -27.10 -25.08 -8.65
C HIS A 193 -26.85 -25.18 -10.16
N VAL A 194 -25.58 -25.13 -10.58
CA VAL A 194 -25.19 -25.32 -11.99
C VAL A 194 -25.54 -26.73 -12.49
N VAL A 195 -25.37 -27.76 -11.67
CA VAL A 195 -25.76 -29.14 -12.01
C VAL A 195 -27.28 -29.30 -12.07
N ALA A 196 -28.01 -28.59 -11.19
CA ALA A 196 -29.47 -28.61 -11.19
C ALA A 196 -30.07 -28.00 -12.46
N ASP A 197 -29.46 -26.94 -13.01
CA ASP A 197 -29.83 -26.36 -14.30
C ASP A 197 -28.59 -25.90 -15.09
N PRO A 198 -28.04 -26.78 -15.97
CA PRO A 198 -26.86 -26.48 -16.76
C PRO A 198 -27.06 -25.36 -17.80
N SER A 199 -28.29 -24.92 -18.06
CA SER A 199 -28.55 -23.85 -19.04
C SER A 199 -27.87 -22.53 -18.66
N VAL A 200 -27.60 -22.31 -17.36
CA VAL A 200 -26.89 -21.13 -16.86
C VAL A 200 -25.46 -20.99 -17.41
N LEU A 201 -24.84 -22.08 -17.86
CA LEU A 201 -23.50 -22.06 -18.48
C LEU A 201 -23.44 -21.21 -19.75
N VAL A 202 -24.58 -20.97 -20.40
CA VAL A 202 -24.70 -20.10 -21.57
C VAL A 202 -24.26 -18.66 -21.25
N ALA A 203 -24.36 -18.22 -19.98
CA ALA A 203 -23.89 -16.92 -19.52
C ALA A 203 -22.36 -16.75 -19.66
N LEU A 204 -21.57 -17.82 -19.74
CA LEU A 204 -20.11 -17.72 -19.98
C LEU A 204 -19.77 -17.18 -21.36
N SER A 205 -20.68 -17.28 -22.33
CA SER A 205 -20.48 -16.73 -23.67
C SER A 205 -20.47 -15.20 -23.61
N PRO A 206 -19.44 -14.52 -24.17
CA PRO A 206 -19.37 -13.05 -24.22
C PRO A 206 -20.50 -12.43 -25.04
N HIS A 207 -21.19 -13.26 -25.84
CA HIS A 207 -22.36 -12.87 -26.60
C HIS A 207 -23.45 -12.26 -25.71
N HIS A 208 -23.66 -12.78 -24.49
CA HIS A 208 -24.71 -12.28 -23.59
C HIS A 208 -24.37 -10.91 -23.02
N ALA A 209 -23.11 -10.67 -22.63
CA ALA A 209 -22.65 -9.34 -22.23
C ALA A 209 -22.81 -8.33 -23.40
N TRP A 210 -22.41 -8.72 -24.61
CA TRP A 210 -22.55 -7.87 -25.80
C TRP A 210 -24.02 -7.56 -26.12
N LEU A 211 -24.89 -8.57 -26.15
CA LEU A 211 -26.32 -8.40 -26.39
C LEU A 211 -26.96 -7.51 -25.32
N PHE A 212 -26.58 -7.67 -24.06
CA PHE A 212 -27.09 -6.86 -22.96
C PHE A 212 -26.76 -5.37 -23.15
N VAL A 213 -25.52 -5.06 -23.51
CA VAL A 213 -25.10 -3.68 -23.82
C VAL A 213 -25.79 -3.15 -25.07
N TRP A 214 -25.92 -3.96 -26.13
CA TRP A 214 -26.48 -3.54 -27.41
C TRP A 214 -28.00 -3.32 -27.36
N GLN A 215 -28.74 -4.25 -26.75
CA GLN A 215 -30.20 -4.22 -26.71
C GLN A 215 -30.74 -3.33 -25.60
N ARG A 216 -30.03 -3.21 -24.46
CA ARG A 216 -30.48 -2.47 -23.28
C ARG A 216 -29.38 -1.55 -22.73
N PRO A 217 -28.85 -0.61 -23.52
CA PRO A 217 -27.66 0.18 -23.16
C PRO A 217 -27.81 0.94 -21.84
N GLY A 218 -28.99 1.51 -21.55
CA GLY A 218 -29.23 2.22 -20.29
C GLY A 218 -29.19 1.30 -19.05
N ILE A 219 -29.83 0.13 -19.13
CA ILE A 219 -29.83 -0.86 -18.03
C ILE A 219 -28.43 -1.45 -17.86
N ALA A 220 -27.76 -1.78 -18.96
CA ALA A 220 -26.39 -2.28 -18.94
C ALA A 220 -25.42 -1.26 -18.34
N PHE A 221 -25.59 0.03 -18.64
CA PHE A 221 -24.80 1.11 -18.03
C PHE A 221 -24.96 1.16 -16.51
N VAL A 222 -26.19 1.07 -16.00
CA VAL A 222 -26.44 1.04 -14.56
C VAL A 222 -25.85 -0.21 -13.91
N ALA A 223 -26.05 -1.38 -14.53
CA ALA A 223 -25.54 -2.67 -14.07
C ALA A 223 -24.01 -2.68 -13.99
N MET A 224 -23.31 -2.15 -15.01
CA MET A 224 -21.84 -2.01 -15.01
C MET A 224 -21.32 -1.23 -13.79
N GLY A 225 -22.09 -0.25 -13.31
CA GLY A 225 -21.75 0.51 -12.11
C GLY A 225 -21.77 -0.31 -10.81
N ALA A 226 -22.31 -1.53 -10.82
CA ALA A 226 -22.25 -2.47 -9.69
C ALA A 226 -21.42 -3.71 -10.03
N THR A 227 -21.38 -4.14 -11.30
CA THR A 227 -20.56 -5.26 -11.75
C THR A 227 -19.06 -5.08 -11.46
N VAL A 228 -18.57 -3.84 -11.41
CA VAL A 228 -17.18 -3.56 -10.99
C VAL A 228 -16.85 -4.12 -9.61
N LEU A 229 -17.84 -4.25 -8.73
CA LEU A 229 -17.67 -4.80 -7.38
C LEU A 229 -17.18 -6.25 -7.37
N ALA A 230 -17.33 -6.98 -8.48
CA ALA A 230 -16.84 -8.35 -8.62
C ALA A 230 -15.34 -8.44 -8.96
N ILE A 231 -14.72 -7.33 -9.34
CA ILE A 231 -13.28 -7.26 -9.68
C ILE A 231 -12.48 -6.44 -8.66
N THR A 232 -13.09 -6.09 -7.53
CA THR A 232 -12.42 -5.39 -6.43
C THR A 232 -11.36 -6.29 -5.80
N GLY A 233 -10.24 -5.71 -5.38
CA GLY A 233 -9.10 -6.46 -4.87
C GLY A 233 -8.09 -6.88 -5.93
N ALA A 234 -8.32 -6.61 -7.22
CA ALA A 234 -7.31 -6.83 -8.27
C ALA A 234 -6.00 -6.06 -7.99
N GLU A 235 -6.12 -4.87 -7.43
CA GLU A 235 -5.07 -4.01 -6.92
C GLU A 235 -4.35 -4.61 -5.70
N ALA A 236 -5.08 -5.28 -4.81
CA ALA A 236 -4.50 -6.00 -3.67
C ALA A 236 -3.62 -7.16 -4.14
N LEU A 237 -4.03 -7.89 -5.20
CA LEU A 237 -3.17 -8.91 -5.83
C LEU A 237 -1.82 -8.35 -6.25
N TYR A 238 -1.78 -7.10 -6.72
CA TYR A 238 -0.55 -6.46 -7.13
C TYR A 238 0.24 -5.91 -5.94
N ALA A 239 -0.42 -5.30 -4.95
CA ALA A 239 0.24 -4.75 -3.77
C ALA A 239 0.94 -5.83 -2.93
N ASP A 240 0.35 -7.02 -2.80
CA ASP A 240 0.87 -8.12 -1.98
C ASP A 240 1.90 -9.01 -2.69
N MET A 241 2.35 -8.61 -3.89
CA MET A 241 3.39 -9.34 -4.61
C MET A 241 4.72 -9.40 -3.83
N GLY A 242 5.01 -8.40 -2.99
CA GLY A 242 6.23 -8.35 -2.17
C GLY A 242 6.38 -9.52 -1.21
N HIS A 243 5.28 -10.12 -0.74
CA HIS A 243 5.31 -11.21 0.26
C HIS A 243 5.39 -12.60 -0.37
N PHE A 244 4.67 -12.84 -1.46
CA PHE A 244 4.49 -14.18 -2.04
C PHE A 244 5.16 -14.36 -3.41
N GLY A 245 5.44 -13.26 -4.10
CA GLY A 245 5.85 -13.27 -5.50
C GLY A 245 4.74 -13.70 -6.46
N ARG A 246 5.03 -13.59 -7.76
CA ARG A 246 4.03 -13.80 -8.82
C ARG A 246 3.54 -15.25 -8.95
N ILE A 247 4.43 -16.24 -8.86
CA ILE A 247 4.10 -17.64 -9.23
C ILE A 247 3.03 -18.24 -8.29
N PRO A 248 3.14 -18.13 -6.95
CA PRO A 248 2.12 -18.67 -6.05
C PRO A 248 0.73 -18.02 -6.26
N ILE A 249 0.69 -16.70 -6.52
CA ILE A 249 -0.54 -15.96 -6.80
C ILE A 249 -1.22 -16.52 -8.06
N VAL A 250 -0.46 -16.67 -9.16
CA VAL A 250 -1.02 -17.19 -10.42
C VAL A 250 -1.57 -18.62 -10.27
N TRP A 251 -0.86 -19.51 -9.56
CA TRP A 251 -1.34 -20.87 -9.33
C TRP A 251 -2.58 -20.91 -8.44
N ALA A 252 -2.60 -20.18 -7.33
CA ALA A 252 -3.77 -20.07 -6.46
C ALA A 252 -5.01 -19.58 -7.22
N TRP A 253 -4.83 -18.59 -8.10
CA TRP A 253 -5.89 -18.04 -8.92
C TRP A 253 -6.53 -19.08 -9.84
N PHE A 254 -5.74 -19.69 -10.73
CA PHE A 254 -6.27 -20.59 -11.74
C PHE A 254 -6.67 -21.97 -11.18
N ALA A 255 -6.02 -22.44 -10.10
CA ALA A 255 -6.32 -23.74 -9.53
C ALA A 255 -7.56 -23.74 -8.62
N LEU A 256 -7.85 -22.64 -7.92
CA LEU A 256 -8.91 -22.60 -6.91
C LEU A 256 -9.82 -21.39 -7.03
N VAL A 257 -9.27 -20.17 -6.99
CA VAL A 257 -10.09 -18.94 -6.84
C VAL A 257 -10.99 -18.70 -8.05
N PHE A 258 -10.44 -18.66 -9.25
CA PHE A 258 -11.19 -18.37 -10.47
C PHE A 258 -12.30 -19.41 -10.77
N PRO A 259 -12.05 -20.73 -10.69
CA PRO A 259 -13.11 -21.72 -10.83
C PRO A 259 -14.23 -21.57 -9.78
N CYS A 260 -13.88 -21.37 -8.51
CA CYS A 260 -14.86 -21.27 -7.43
C CYS A 260 -15.73 -20.01 -7.53
N LEU A 261 -15.13 -18.86 -7.87
CA LEU A 261 -15.87 -17.63 -8.12
C LEU A 261 -16.81 -17.77 -9.32
N THR A 262 -16.32 -18.36 -10.41
CA THR A 262 -17.14 -18.59 -11.62
C THR A 262 -18.35 -19.47 -11.30
N LEU A 263 -18.15 -20.59 -10.62
CA LEU A 263 -19.23 -21.47 -10.20
C LEU A 263 -20.22 -20.77 -9.27
N ASN A 264 -19.73 -19.96 -8.32
CA ASN A 264 -20.60 -19.26 -7.39
C ASN A 264 -21.50 -18.23 -8.09
N TYR A 265 -20.95 -17.39 -8.98
CA TYR A 265 -21.76 -16.43 -9.73
C TYR A 265 -22.77 -17.11 -10.65
N LEU A 266 -22.41 -18.22 -11.29
CA LEU A 266 -23.36 -19.03 -12.06
C LEU A 266 -24.45 -19.64 -11.17
N GLY A 267 -24.11 -20.13 -9.98
CA GLY A 267 -25.09 -20.65 -9.03
C GLY A 267 -26.07 -19.56 -8.56
N GLN A 268 -25.57 -18.38 -8.21
CA GLN A 268 -26.43 -17.24 -7.83
C GLN A 268 -27.34 -16.83 -8.99
N ALA A 269 -26.84 -16.85 -10.23
CA ALA A 269 -27.64 -16.57 -11.42
C ALA A 269 -28.80 -17.57 -11.56
N GLN A 270 -28.52 -18.87 -11.41
CA GLN A 270 -29.51 -19.93 -11.49
C GLN A 270 -30.59 -19.77 -10.40
N LEU A 271 -30.19 -19.41 -9.17
CA LEU A 271 -31.12 -19.16 -8.07
C LEU A 271 -32.08 -17.99 -8.39
N VAL A 272 -31.54 -16.86 -8.86
CA VAL A 272 -32.33 -15.67 -9.20
C VAL A 272 -33.26 -15.92 -10.40
N LEU A 273 -32.86 -16.75 -11.36
CA LEU A 273 -33.71 -17.16 -12.49
C LEU A 273 -34.90 -18.02 -12.05
N ARG A 274 -34.71 -18.81 -11.00
CA ARG A 274 -35.76 -19.68 -10.45
C ARG A 274 -36.77 -18.89 -9.63
N ASP A 275 -36.30 -17.99 -8.78
CA ASP A 275 -37.15 -17.14 -7.95
C ASP A 275 -36.52 -15.75 -7.79
N SER A 276 -37.25 -14.73 -8.25
CA SER A 276 -36.80 -13.33 -8.20
C SER A 276 -36.81 -12.74 -6.79
N HIS A 277 -37.51 -13.35 -5.83
CA HIS A 277 -37.50 -12.91 -4.43
C HIS A 277 -36.14 -13.17 -3.74
N GLU A 278 -35.33 -14.06 -4.30
CA GLU A 278 -34.01 -14.46 -3.79
C GLU A 278 -32.94 -13.35 -3.94
N ILE A 279 -33.25 -12.28 -4.69
CA ILE A 279 -32.36 -11.11 -4.91
C ILE A 279 -32.00 -10.38 -3.62
N ALA A 280 -32.82 -10.51 -2.57
CA ALA A 280 -32.56 -9.86 -1.30
C ALA A 280 -31.19 -10.26 -0.72
N ASN A 281 -30.83 -11.55 -0.81
CA ASN A 281 -29.53 -12.08 -0.35
C ASN A 281 -29.15 -13.37 -1.11
N PRO A 282 -28.88 -13.28 -2.43
CA PRO A 282 -28.67 -14.45 -3.30
C PRO A 282 -27.55 -15.35 -2.79
N PHE A 283 -26.49 -14.77 -2.21
CA PHE A 283 -25.38 -15.52 -1.66
C PHE A 283 -25.77 -16.46 -0.52
N PHE A 284 -26.43 -15.97 0.53
CA PHE A 284 -26.77 -16.78 1.70
C PHE A 284 -27.90 -17.76 1.40
N HIS A 285 -28.76 -17.43 0.44
CA HIS A 285 -29.87 -18.27 0.02
C HIS A 285 -29.42 -19.44 -0.89
N LEU A 286 -28.21 -19.40 -1.47
CA LEU A 286 -27.60 -20.58 -2.09
C LEU A 286 -27.39 -21.73 -1.09
N ALA A 287 -27.22 -21.42 0.19
CA ALA A 287 -27.03 -22.44 1.20
C ALA A 287 -28.39 -22.96 1.71
N PRO A 288 -28.51 -24.29 1.93
CA PRO A 288 -29.67 -24.83 2.61
C PRO A 288 -29.79 -24.25 4.03
N ALA A 289 -31.01 -24.17 4.58
CA ALA A 289 -31.29 -23.50 5.85
C ALA A 289 -30.36 -23.90 7.01
N TRP A 290 -29.99 -25.19 7.12
CA TRP A 290 -29.09 -25.67 8.17
C TRP A 290 -27.64 -25.14 8.04
N ALA A 291 -27.22 -24.80 6.82
CA ALA A 291 -25.87 -24.34 6.51
C ALA A 291 -25.72 -22.81 6.52
N GLN A 292 -26.81 -22.05 6.61
CA GLN A 292 -26.78 -20.58 6.58
C GLN A 292 -25.98 -20.00 7.76
N LEU A 293 -26.24 -20.44 8.99
CA LEU A 293 -25.50 -19.94 10.16
C LEU A 293 -24.00 -20.31 10.12
N PRO A 294 -23.60 -21.57 9.82
CA PRO A 294 -22.20 -21.91 9.55
C PRO A 294 -21.56 -21.05 8.44
N LEU A 295 -22.32 -20.76 7.37
CA LEU A 295 -21.85 -19.91 6.28
C LEU A 295 -21.63 -18.46 6.72
N VAL A 296 -22.48 -17.90 7.59
CA VAL A 296 -22.28 -16.56 8.18
C VAL A 296 -20.98 -16.51 8.99
N VAL A 297 -20.70 -17.53 9.79
CA VAL A 297 -19.44 -17.62 10.56
C VAL A 297 -18.25 -17.69 9.60
N LEU A 298 -18.31 -18.54 8.58
CA LEU A 298 -17.23 -18.68 7.61
C LEU A 298 -17.02 -17.40 6.78
N ALA A 299 -18.10 -16.75 6.34
CA ALA A 299 -18.06 -15.45 5.66
C ALA A 299 -17.46 -14.36 6.56
N THR A 300 -17.78 -14.37 7.85
CA THR A 300 -17.19 -13.44 8.83
C THR A 300 -15.69 -13.66 8.96
N LEU A 301 -15.24 -14.92 9.01
CA LEU A 301 -13.80 -15.24 9.03
C LEU A 301 -13.11 -14.82 7.73
N ALA A 302 -13.72 -15.09 6.57
CA ALA A 302 -13.18 -14.69 5.27
C ALA A 302 -13.07 -13.16 5.12
N THR A 303 -14.06 -12.41 5.61
CA THR A 303 -14.06 -10.93 5.55
C THR A 303 -13.12 -10.29 6.57
N ILE A 304 -12.90 -10.93 7.72
CA ILE A 304 -11.81 -10.59 8.63
C ILE A 304 -10.48 -10.71 7.90
N ILE A 305 -10.24 -11.84 7.22
CA ILE A 305 -9.01 -12.09 6.46
C ILE A 305 -8.83 -11.08 5.31
N ALA A 306 -9.89 -10.81 4.54
CA ALA A 306 -9.91 -9.80 3.49
C ALA A 306 -9.51 -8.41 4.03
N SER A 307 -10.09 -8.03 5.16
CA SER A 307 -9.78 -6.76 5.82
C SER A 307 -8.33 -6.69 6.27
N GLN A 308 -7.73 -7.80 6.72
CA GLN A 308 -6.32 -7.87 7.11
C GLN A 308 -5.36 -7.61 5.96
N ALA A 309 -5.64 -8.18 4.79
CA ALA A 309 -4.83 -8.00 3.60
C ALA A 309 -4.77 -6.53 3.22
N VAL A 310 -5.92 -5.87 3.15
CA VAL A 310 -6.00 -4.45 2.78
C VAL A 310 -5.36 -3.53 3.83
N ILE A 311 -5.55 -3.80 5.13
CA ILE A 311 -4.87 -3.05 6.20
C ILE A 311 -3.34 -3.18 6.09
N SER A 312 -2.85 -4.39 5.80
CA SER A 312 -1.42 -4.65 5.59
C SER A 312 -0.90 -3.92 4.35
N GLY A 313 -1.65 -3.97 3.25
CA GLY A 313 -1.37 -3.21 2.03
C GLY A 313 -1.30 -1.71 2.28
N ALA A 314 -2.17 -1.16 3.15
CA ALA A 314 -2.14 0.26 3.52
C ALA A 314 -0.85 0.64 4.26
N TYR A 315 -0.33 -0.25 5.11
CA TYR A 315 0.97 -0.04 5.75
C TYR A 315 2.10 -0.06 4.72
N SER A 316 2.07 -0.99 3.76
CA SER A 316 3.06 -1.07 2.67
C SER A 316 3.05 0.21 1.83
N VAL A 317 1.87 0.68 1.41
CA VAL A 317 1.72 1.94 0.66
C VAL A 317 2.21 3.15 1.49
N ALA A 318 1.91 3.19 2.79
CA ALA A 318 2.41 4.25 3.67
C ALA A 318 3.95 4.24 3.77
N ARG A 319 4.57 3.08 3.89
CA ARG A 319 6.03 2.92 3.94
C ARG A 319 6.68 3.26 2.59
N GLN A 320 6.07 2.88 1.48
CA GLN A 320 6.52 3.25 0.14
C GLN A 320 6.43 4.78 -0.07
N ALA A 321 5.34 5.40 0.37
CA ALA A 321 5.18 6.85 0.36
C ALA A 321 6.20 7.58 1.25
N GLU A 322 6.53 7.05 2.43
CA GLU A 322 7.61 7.55 3.29
C GLU A 322 8.96 7.49 2.57
N ARG A 323 9.32 6.35 1.97
CA ARG A 323 10.58 6.15 1.22
C ARG A 323 10.71 7.12 0.04
N LEU A 324 9.60 7.40 -0.63
CA LEU A 324 9.54 8.38 -1.73
C LEU A 324 9.48 9.84 -1.24
N GLY A 325 9.43 10.05 0.08
CA GLY A 325 9.44 11.36 0.72
C GLY A 325 8.12 12.13 0.61
N PHE A 326 7.01 11.42 0.41
CA PHE A 326 5.64 11.93 0.44
C PHE A 326 5.01 11.88 1.83
N LEU A 327 5.52 11.06 2.75
CA LEU A 327 5.09 11.04 4.15
C LEU A 327 6.28 11.29 5.10
N PRO A 328 6.02 11.83 6.31
CA PRO A 328 7.02 11.90 7.37
C PRO A 328 7.50 10.51 7.77
N ARG A 329 8.65 10.46 8.43
CA ARG A 329 9.12 9.21 9.03
C ARG A 329 8.09 8.69 10.03
N LEU A 330 7.50 7.54 9.73
CA LEU A 330 6.49 6.91 10.56
C LEU A 330 7.16 5.97 11.57
N SER A 331 6.51 5.74 12.70
CA SER A 331 6.97 4.70 13.62
C SER A 331 6.62 3.32 13.05
N VAL A 332 7.58 2.70 12.38
CA VAL A 332 7.44 1.35 11.81
C VAL A 332 7.91 0.34 12.85
N ARG A 333 7.05 -0.61 13.21
CA ARG A 333 7.43 -1.79 14.00
C ARG A 333 7.42 -3.00 13.09
N GLN A 334 8.57 -3.68 12.97
CA GLN A 334 8.64 -4.95 12.26
C GLN A 334 7.90 -6.02 13.08
N THR A 335 6.98 -6.75 12.44
CA THR A 335 6.24 -7.84 13.09
C THR A 335 6.78 -9.22 12.73
N SER A 336 7.69 -9.30 11.76
CA SER A 336 8.44 -10.51 11.40
C SER A 336 9.93 -10.19 11.24
N GLU A 337 10.78 -11.09 11.73
CA GLU A 337 12.23 -11.02 11.54
C GLU A 337 12.66 -11.50 10.14
N ARG A 338 11.78 -12.25 9.45
CA ARG A 338 12.09 -12.92 8.16
C ARG A 338 11.46 -12.23 6.96
N GLU A 339 10.34 -11.54 7.14
CA GLU A 339 9.57 -10.93 6.06
C GLU A 339 9.49 -9.41 6.25
N GLY A 340 10.28 -8.67 5.48
CA GLY A 340 10.36 -7.21 5.60
C GLY A 340 9.06 -6.45 5.29
N GLY A 341 8.09 -7.11 4.64
CA GLY A 341 6.76 -6.57 4.35
C GLY A 341 5.75 -6.73 5.49
N GLN A 342 6.06 -7.50 6.55
CA GLN A 342 5.19 -7.59 7.73
C GLN A 342 5.51 -6.46 8.71
N ILE A 343 4.81 -5.35 8.53
CA ILE A 343 5.01 -4.13 9.31
C ILE A 343 3.73 -3.73 10.03
N TYR A 344 3.88 -3.11 11.19
CA TYR A 344 2.81 -2.45 11.92
C TYR A 344 3.12 -0.96 12.07
N ILE A 345 2.20 -0.12 11.60
CA ILE A 345 2.29 1.34 11.70
C ILE A 345 1.14 1.84 12.58
N PRO A 346 1.37 2.16 13.87
CA PRO A 346 0.30 2.49 14.81
C PRO A 346 -0.56 3.68 14.37
N SER A 347 0.05 4.74 13.84
CA SER A 347 -0.66 5.95 13.41
C SER A 347 -1.64 5.66 12.27
N VAL A 348 -1.21 4.90 11.27
CA VAL A 348 -2.05 4.49 10.13
C VAL A 348 -3.16 3.55 10.61
N ASN A 349 -2.85 2.60 11.49
CA ASN A 349 -3.83 1.67 12.06
C ASN A 349 -5.02 2.38 12.73
N TRP A 350 -4.74 3.30 13.66
CA TRP A 350 -5.78 3.99 14.40
C TRP A 350 -6.56 4.99 13.54
N LEU A 351 -5.90 5.60 12.55
CA LEU A 351 -6.56 6.48 11.58
C LEU A 351 -7.52 5.69 10.69
N LEU A 352 -7.09 4.52 10.19
CA LEU A 352 -7.94 3.62 9.41
C LEU A 352 -9.12 3.12 10.25
N LEU A 353 -8.89 2.66 11.50
CA LEU A 353 -9.99 2.24 12.39
C LEU A 353 -11.04 3.35 12.54
N GLY A 354 -10.60 4.57 12.86
CA GLY A 354 -11.51 5.70 13.01
C GLY A 354 -12.34 5.95 11.75
N GLY A 355 -11.71 5.93 10.58
CA GLY A 355 -12.40 6.10 9.30
C GLY A 355 -13.37 4.97 8.98
N VAL A 356 -12.96 3.70 9.15
CA VAL A 356 -13.83 2.52 8.94
C VAL A 356 -15.06 2.59 9.85
N LEU A 357 -14.89 2.95 11.12
CA LEU A 357 -16.01 3.10 12.06
C LEU A 357 -16.96 4.23 11.65
N VAL A 358 -16.43 5.37 11.22
CA VAL A 358 -17.26 6.48 10.69
C VAL A 358 -18.07 6.01 9.49
N LEU A 359 -17.47 5.29 8.55
CA LEU A 359 -18.17 4.73 7.38
C LEU A 359 -19.26 3.75 7.81
N LEU A 360 -18.92 2.78 8.64
CA LEU A 360 -19.84 1.74 9.10
C LEU A 360 -21.06 2.36 9.82
N LEU A 361 -20.83 3.30 10.74
CA LEU A 361 -21.89 3.94 11.53
C LEU A 361 -22.76 4.92 10.72
N THR A 362 -22.19 5.51 9.66
CA THR A 362 -22.91 6.41 8.74
C THR A 362 -23.79 5.63 7.78
N PHE A 363 -23.23 4.60 7.12
CA PHE A 363 -23.92 3.88 6.06
C PHE A 363 -24.82 2.76 6.58
N ARG A 364 -24.45 2.03 7.64
CA ARG A 364 -25.25 1.00 8.33
C ARG A 364 -25.82 -0.16 7.49
N ALA A 365 -25.63 -0.16 6.17
CA ALA A 365 -26.03 -1.22 5.24
C ALA A 365 -25.00 -1.32 4.11
N SER A 366 -24.68 -2.54 3.69
CA SER A 366 -23.68 -2.86 2.66
C SER A 366 -24.03 -2.22 1.31
N GLU A 367 -25.30 -2.28 0.91
CA GLU A 367 -25.82 -1.73 -0.34
C GLU A 367 -25.53 -0.22 -0.51
N ARG A 368 -25.74 0.57 0.54
CA ARG A 368 -25.46 2.02 0.49
C ARG A 368 -23.97 2.31 0.36
N LEU A 369 -23.13 1.45 0.93
CA LEU A 369 -21.68 1.58 0.87
C LEU A 369 -21.13 1.13 -0.50
N ALA A 370 -21.75 0.14 -1.13
CA ALA A 370 -21.41 -0.38 -2.45
C ALA A 370 -21.49 0.69 -3.54
N THR A 371 -22.52 1.55 -3.50
CA THR A 371 -22.67 2.70 -4.43
C THR A 371 -21.51 3.69 -4.34
N ALA A 372 -20.92 3.88 -3.16
CA ALA A 372 -19.79 4.78 -2.95
C ALA A 372 -18.46 4.20 -3.44
N TYR A 373 -18.34 2.87 -3.46
CA TYR A 373 -17.08 2.17 -3.61
C TYR A 373 -16.53 2.13 -5.04
N GLY A 374 -17.40 1.87 -6.03
CA GLY A 374 -16.98 1.58 -7.41
C GLY A 374 -16.24 2.73 -8.11
N VAL A 375 -16.44 3.98 -7.70
CA VAL A 375 -15.74 5.16 -8.24
C VAL A 375 -14.24 5.11 -7.97
N ALA A 376 -13.83 4.77 -6.75
CA ALA A 376 -12.40 4.70 -6.39
C ALA A 376 -11.69 3.57 -7.14
N VAL A 377 -12.31 2.39 -7.15
CA VAL A 377 -11.76 1.17 -7.76
C VAL A 377 -11.57 1.38 -9.27
N THR A 378 -12.59 1.89 -9.97
CA THR A 378 -12.46 2.16 -11.41
C THR A 378 -11.37 3.18 -11.73
N MET A 379 -11.20 4.21 -10.90
CA MET A 379 -10.08 5.15 -11.05
C MET A 379 -8.74 4.46 -10.83
N ASP A 380 -8.60 3.62 -9.80
CA ASP A 380 -7.36 2.90 -9.54
C ASP A 380 -6.97 1.97 -10.70
N LEU A 381 -7.93 1.24 -11.27
CA LEU A 381 -7.74 0.41 -12.45
C LEU A 381 -7.20 1.24 -13.64
N MET A 382 -7.82 2.38 -13.92
CA MET A 382 -7.41 3.29 -14.99
C MET A 382 -6.03 3.92 -14.75
N LEU A 383 -5.72 4.28 -13.51
CA LEU A 383 -4.40 4.80 -13.12
C LEU A 383 -3.33 3.73 -13.32
N THR A 384 -3.60 2.50 -12.90
CA THR A 384 -2.71 1.36 -13.11
C THR A 384 -2.46 1.13 -14.60
N THR A 385 -3.50 1.14 -15.44
CA THR A 385 -3.39 1.01 -16.90
C THR A 385 -2.56 2.15 -17.49
N THR A 386 -2.73 3.38 -17.01
CA THR A 386 -1.99 4.56 -17.47
C THR A 386 -0.51 4.50 -17.07
N LEU A 387 -0.21 4.21 -15.80
CA LEU A 387 1.15 4.10 -15.28
C LEU A 387 1.90 2.94 -15.94
N PHE A 388 1.24 1.79 -16.11
CA PHE A 388 1.81 0.65 -16.82
C PHE A 388 2.11 1.00 -18.27
N SER A 389 1.23 1.73 -18.95
CA SER A 389 1.47 2.16 -20.34
C SER A 389 2.70 3.08 -20.44
N VAL A 390 2.89 4.00 -19.49
CA VAL A 390 4.09 4.84 -19.43
C VAL A 390 5.35 3.99 -19.19
N TYR A 391 5.29 3.06 -18.24
CA TYR A 391 6.37 2.13 -17.95
C TYR A 391 6.70 1.22 -19.15
N ALA A 392 5.69 0.70 -19.85
CA ALA A 392 5.86 -0.17 -20.99
C ALA A 392 6.58 0.53 -22.17
N VAL A 393 6.26 1.80 -22.42
CA VAL A 393 6.97 2.62 -23.41
C VAL A 393 8.40 2.91 -22.96
N ALA A 394 8.58 3.31 -21.70
CA ALA A 394 9.84 3.85 -21.20
C ALA A 394 10.89 2.76 -20.89
N ALA A 395 10.48 1.67 -20.25
CA ALA A 395 11.36 0.59 -19.79
C ALA A 395 11.28 -0.65 -20.68
N LEU A 396 10.07 -1.14 -20.97
CA LEU A 396 9.88 -2.37 -21.77
C LEU A 396 10.05 -2.16 -23.28
N ARG A 397 10.24 -0.91 -23.71
CA ARG A 397 10.41 -0.50 -25.12
C ARG A 397 9.28 -0.99 -26.03
N TRP A 398 8.05 -1.07 -25.49
CA TRP A 398 6.88 -1.40 -26.29
C TRP A 398 6.66 -0.37 -27.39
N ARG A 399 6.30 -0.86 -28.58
CA ARG A 399 5.95 -0.01 -29.72
C ARG A 399 4.56 0.59 -29.52
N TRP A 400 4.31 1.76 -30.09
CA TRP A 400 3.01 2.44 -30.01
C TRP A 400 1.80 1.56 -30.34
N PRO A 401 1.83 0.67 -31.36
CA PRO A 401 0.69 -0.22 -31.62
C PRO A 401 0.40 -1.22 -30.48
N GLN A 402 1.44 -1.68 -29.77
CA GLN A 402 1.27 -2.62 -28.65
C GLN A 402 0.61 -1.92 -27.45
N VAL A 403 1.03 -0.70 -27.17
CA VAL A 403 0.44 0.13 -26.11
C VAL A 403 -0.99 0.50 -26.47
N LEU A 404 -1.24 0.90 -27.73
CA LEU A 404 -2.57 1.21 -28.21
C LEU A 404 -3.50 0.00 -28.09
N LEU A 405 -3.06 -1.19 -28.47
CA LEU A 405 -3.84 -2.42 -28.31
C LEU A 405 -4.14 -2.70 -26.83
N PHE A 406 -3.14 -2.58 -25.95
CA PHE A 406 -3.32 -2.77 -24.52
C PHE A 406 -4.36 -1.79 -23.93
N VAL A 407 -4.23 -0.50 -24.22
CA VAL A 407 -5.17 0.53 -23.78
C VAL A 407 -6.54 0.35 -24.41
N LEU A 408 -6.63 -0.06 -25.68
CA LEU A 408 -7.90 -0.30 -26.33
C LEU A 408 -8.64 -1.49 -25.71
N VAL A 409 -7.95 -2.58 -25.38
CA VAL A 409 -8.56 -3.77 -24.79
C VAL A 409 -8.97 -3.55 -23.33
N PHE A 410 -8.06 -3.04 -22.49
CA PHE A 410 -8.34 -2.91 -21.05
C PHE A 410 -8.92 -1.55 -20.69
N GLY A 411 -8.37 -0.48 -21.26
CA GLY A 411 -8.82 0.88 -21.00
C GLY A 411 -10.23 1.16 -21.49
N SER A 412 -10.73 0.50 -22.55
CA SER A 412 -12.13 0.65 -22.98
C SER A 412 -13.13 0.06 -21.97
N VAL A 413 -12.84 -1.14 -21.45
CA VAL A 413 -13.63 -1.80 -20.40
C VAL A 413 -13.61 -0.98 -19.12
N GLU A 414 -12.44 -0.52 -18.69
CA GLU A 414 -12.28 0.34 -17.52
C GLU A 414 -12.99 1.68 -17.68
N LEU A 415 -12.91 2.29 -18.86
CA LEU A 415 -13.60 3.54 -19.15
C LEU A 415 -15.13 3.35 -19.12
N ALA A 416 -15.65 2.21 -19.58
CA ALA A 416 -17.07 1.89 -19.49
C ALA A 416 -17.51 1.77 -18.02
N PHE A 417 -16.76 1.04 -17.19
CA PHE A 417 -17.04 0.95 -15.75
C PHE A 417 -16.92 2.29 -15.04
N PHE A 418 -15.87 3.07 -15.34
CA PHE A 418 -15.68 4.40 -14.78
C PHE A 418 -16.82 5.34 -15.15
N SER A 419 -17.25 5.34 -16.41
CA SER A 419 -18.38 6.15 -16.88
C SER A 419 -19.68 5.79 -16.15
N ALA A 420 -19.92 4.50 -15.91
CA ALA A 420 -21.07 4.05 -15.12
C ALA A 420 -20.99 4.49 -13.65
N ASN A 421 -19.79 4.50 -13.07
CA ASN A 421 -19.59 4.85 -11.66
C ASN A 421 -19.55 6.35 -11.40
N ILE A 422 -19.02 7.17 -12.33
CA ILE A 422 -18.93 8.62 -12.13
C ILE A 422 -20.31 9.27 -12.00
N ALA A 423 -21.34 8.71 -12.66
CA ALA A 423 -22.74 9.13 -12.50
C ALA A 423 -23.24 9.00 -11.05
N LYS A 424 -22.63 8.12 -10.25
CA LYS A 424 -22.99 7.84 -8.85
C LYS A 424 -22.24 8.71 -7.84
N VAL A 425 -21.36 9.61 -8.29
CA VAL A 425 -20.64 10.54 -7.39
C VAL A 425 -21.61 11.36 -6.54
N LEU A 426 -22.73 11.79 -7.11
CA LEU A 426 -23.78 12.54 -6.40
C LEU A 426 -24.54 11.70 -5.35
N HIS A 427 -24.49 10.37 -5.45
CA HIS A 427 -25.23 9.41 -4.62
C HIS A 427 -24.33 8.64 -3.64
N GLY A 428 -23.15 9.21 -3.31
CA GLY A 428 -22.23 8.66 -2.30
C GLY A 428 -20.82 8.39 -2.81
N GLY A 429 -20.61 8.30 -4.13
CA GLY A 429 -19.28 8.09 -4.73
C GLY A 429 -18.26 9.21 -4.50
N TRP A 430 -18.70 10.38 -4.00
CA TRP A 430 -17.81 11.48 -3.62
C TRP A 430 -16.92 11.17 -2.42
N LEU A 431 -17.32 10.22 -1.56
CA LEU A 431 -16.68 10.00 -0.27
C LEU A 431 -15.24 9.46 -0.39
N PRO A 432 -14.97 8.35 -1.09
CA PRO A 432 -13.59 7.92 -1.32
C PRO A 432 -12.73 8.99 -2.01
N LEU A 433 -13.33 9.81 -2.89
CA LEU A 433 -12.62 10.90 -3.56
C LEU A 433 -12.20 12.00 -2.59
N VAL A 434 -13.05 12.34 -1.62
CA VAL A 434 -12.70 13.28 -0.56
C VAL A 434 -11.58 12.71 0.31
N VAL A 435 -11.66 11.43 0.68
CA VAL A 435 -10.57 10.76 1.43
C VAL A 435 -9.26 10.82 0.65
N ALA A 436 -9.28 10.44 -0.64
CA ALA A 436 -8.11 10.52 -1.50
C ALA A 436 -7.57 11.95 -1.64
N LEU A 437 -8.45 12.96 -1.75
CA LEU A 437 -8.04 14.36 -1.82
C LEU A 437 -7.38 14.84 -0.51
N LEU A 438 -7.90 14.43 0.65
CA LEU A 438 -7.31 14.75 1.95
C LEU A 438 -5.93 14.12 2.09
N VAL A 439 -5.79 12.84 1.76
CA VAL A 439 -4.51 12.12 1.80
C VAL A 439 -3.51 12.72 0.81
N ALA A 440 -3.92 13.01 -0.42
CA ALA A 440 -3.09 13.68 -1.42
C ALA A 440 -2.64 15.07 -0.95
N THR A 441 -3.52 15.81 -0.26
CA THR A 441 -3.18 17.11 0.34
C THR A 441 -2.12 16.95 1.42
N VAL A 442 -2.22 15.93 2.28
CA VAL A 442 -1.19 15.61 3.28
C VAL A 442 0.13 15.28 2.61
N MET A 443 0.12 14.36 1.63
CA MET A 443 1.32 13.90 0.93
C MET A 443 2.05 15.03 0.19
N THR A 444 1.30 15.83 -0.59
CA THR A 444 1.87 16.95 -1.35
C THR A 444 2.34 18.08 -0.44
N THR A 445 1.67 18.30 0.70
CA THR A 445 2.10 19.27 1.72
C THR A 445 3.40 18.84 2.37
N TRP A 446 3.53 17.56 2.75
CA TRP A 446 4.76 17.02 3.29
C TRP A 446 5.91 17.11 2.28
N ALA A 447 5.70 16.62 1.05
CA ALA A 447 6.72 16.64 0.01
C ALA A 447 7.24 18.06 -0.26
N ARG A 448 6.33 19.04 -0.41
CA ARG A 448 6.71 20.44 -0.64
C ARG A 448 7.39 21.07 0.57
N GLY A 449 6.92 20.78 1.78
CA GLY A 449 7.53 21.33 3.00
C GLY A 449 8.92 20.76 3.23
N ARG A 450 9.11 19.46 2.98
CA ARG A 450 10.42 18.79 2.99
C ARG A 450 11.37 19.43 1.98
N GLU A 451 10.93 19.69 0.76
CA GLU A 451 11.73 20.37 -0.27
C GLU A 451 12.18 21.76 0.20
N LEU A 452 11.26 22.58 0.73
CA LEU A 452 11.58 23.92 1.23
C LEU A 452 12.54 23.90 2.41
N VAL A 453 12.32 23.01 3.38
CA VAL A 453 13.19 22.86 4.56
C VAL A 453 14.55 22.31 4.15
N THR A 454 14.62 21.34 3.24
CA THR A 454 15.87 20.74 2.76
C THR A 454 16.69 21.75 1.98
N ALA A 455 16.09 22.48 1.04
CA ALA A 455 16.78 23.53 0.29
C ALA A 455 17.33 24.63 1.23
N ARG A 456 16.60 24.96 2.30
CA ARG A 456 17.08 25.93 3.29
C ARG A 456 18.17 25.37 4.17
N ARG A 457 18.07 24.10 4.55
CA ARG A 457 19.07 23.36 5.31
C ARG A 457 20.38 23.28 4.53
N GLU A 458 20.36 22.83 3.28
CA GLU A 458 21.54 22.73 2.42
C GLU A 458 22.22 24.09 2.23
N LYS A 459 21.45 25.19 2.17
CA LYS A 459 22.01 26.54 2.12
C LYS A 459 22.72 26.97 3.41
N LEU A 460 22.27 26.51 4.57
CA LEU A 460 22.92 26.78 5.86
C LEU A 460 24.13 25.87 6.07
N GLU A 461 24.03 24.61 5.66
CA GLU A 461 25.09 23.62 5.75
C GLU A 461 26.25 23.94 4.82
N GLY A 462 25.99 24.45 3.61
CA GLY A 462 27.01 24.69 2.59
C GLY A 462 27.69 23.40 2.11
N PRO A 463 28.53 23.48 1.06
CA PRO A 463 29.27 22.33 0.56
C PRO A 463 30.40 21.93 1.52
N LEU A 464 30.62 20.61 1.66
CA LEU A 464 31.62 20.05 2.58
C LEU A 464 33.05 20.40 2.13
N GLY A 465 33.42 20.14 0.88
CA GLY A 465 34.78 20.38 0.37
C GLY A 465 35.31 21.81 0.63
N PRO A 466 34.61 22.86 0.16
CA PRO A 466 35.03 24.24 0.41
C PRO A 466 35.10 24.63 1.88
N PHE A 467 34.35 23.95 2.75
CA PHE A 467 34.46 24.16 4.20
C PHE A 467 35.70 23.48 4.77
N LEU A 468 36.07 22.29 4.29
CA LEU A 468 37.32 21.63 4.68
C LEU A 468 38.53 22.49 4.26
N ASP A 469 38.50 23.05 3.05
CA ASP A 469 39.53 24.00 2.57
C ASP A 469 39.63 25.23 3.50
N GLU A 470 38.48 25.84 3.86
CA GLU A 470 38.42 26.97 4.79
C GLU A 470 39.00 26.62 6.17
N VAL A 471 38.73 25.42 6.67
CA VAL A 471 39.23 24.95 7.96
C VAL A 471 40.74 24.71 7.91
N HIS A 472 41.24 24.16 6.80
CA HIS A 472 42.66 23.90 6.60
C HIS A 472 43.48 25.19 6.52
N ASP A 473 42.98 26.19 5.78
CA ASP A 473 43.68 27.47 5.56
C ASP A 473 43.59 28.44 6.75
N ASN A 474 42.67 28.22 7.68
CA ASN A 474 42.39 29.15 8.77
C ASN A 474 43.16 28.80 10.05
N ALA A 475 44.37 29.37 10.17
CA ALA A 475 45.24 29.25 11.33
C ALA A 475 44.65 29.74 12.68
N LYS A 476 43.46 30.36 12.69
CA LYS A 476 42.77 30.77 13.92
C LYS A 476 41.94 29.66 14.56
N ILE A 477 41.72 28.55 13.86
CA ILE A 477 40.98 27.42 14.40
C ILE A 477 41.91 26.60 15.30
N LEU A 478 41.54 26.47 16.57
CA LEU A 478 42.29 25.69 17.54
C LEU A 478 41.93 24.21 17.41
N ARG A 479 42.95 23.34 17.29
CA ARG A 479 42.77 21.89 17.44
C ARG A 479 42.81 21.53 18.93
N VAL A 480 41.83 20.76 19.38
CA VAL A 480 41.74 20.25 20.76
C VAL A 480 41.83 18.72 20.79
N PRO A 481 42.42 18.14 21.85
CA PRO A 481 42.54 16.68 21.96
C PRO A 481 41.21 15.94 21.92
N GLY A 482 41.22 14.76 21.29
CA GLY A 482 40.12 13.81 21.29
C GLY A 482 39.44 13.66 19.92
N THR A 483 38.43 12.78 19.86
CA THR A 483 37.70 12.46 18.63
C THR A 483 36.27 12.98 18.68
N ALA A 484 35.84 13.72 17.66
CA ALA A 484 34.47 14.21 17.51
C ALA A 484 33.73 13.48 16.39
N VAL A 485 32.58 12.88 16.72
CA VAL A 485 31.72 12.21 15.74
C VAL A 485 30.52 13.09 15.40
N PHE A 486 30.37 13.44 14.13
CA PHE A 486 29.25 14.23 13.61
C PHE A 486 28.31 13.35 12.79
N LEU A 487 27.05 13.22 13.22
CA LEU A 487 26.05 12.50 12.43
C LEU A 487 25.45 13.41 11.36
N HIS A 488 25.45 12.93 10.13
CA HIS A 488 24.99 13.70 8.97
C HIS A 488 24.32 12.81 7.91
N PRO A 489 23.37 13.29 7.09
CA PRO A 489 22.63 12.44 6.15
C PRO A 489 23.39 12.14 4.85
N ASN A 490 24.46 12.86 4.54
CA ASN A 490 25.13 12.79 3.25
C ASN A 490 26.63 13.13 3.39
N LYS A 491 27.38 13.04 2.28
CA LYS A 491 28.81 13.42 2.21
C LYS A 491 29.06 14.68 1.38
N VAL A 492 28.01 15.41 1.03
CA VAL A 492 28.04 16.53 0.09
C VAL A 492 28.02 17.87 0.83
N THR A 493 27.22 17.96 1.89
CA THR A 493 27.06 19.17 2.71
C THR A 493 27.79 19.04 4.04
N THR A 494 28.17 20.17 4.64
CA THR A 494 28.82 20.16 5.95
C THR A 494 27.80 19.86 7.05
N PRO A 495 28.10 18.97 8.02
CA PRO A 495 27.28 18.84 9.21
C PRO A 495 27.12 20.20 9.90
N LEU A 496 25.87 20.62 10.13
CA LEU A 496 25.61 21.96 10.66
C LEU A 496 26.25 22.16 12.04
N ALA A 497 26.21 21.13 12.89
CA ALA A 497 26.91 21.12 14.18
C ALA A 497 28.42 21.34 14.04
N LEU A 498 29.07 20.77 13.01
CA LEU A 498 30.50 20.97 12.76
C LEU A 498 30.77 22.42 12.35
N ARG A 499 30.01 22.94 11.39
CA ARG A 499 30.15 24.32 10.92
C ARG A 499 29.93 25.33 12.05
N GLU A 500 28.86 25.19 12.81
CA GLU A 500 28.55 26.08 13.94
C GLU A 500 29.60 25.97 15.05
N ASN A 501 30.13 24.77 15.33
CA ASN A 501 31.20 24.61 16.31
C ASN A 501 32.47 25.36 15.90
N VAL A 502 32.89 25.23 14.64
CA VAL A 502 34.06 25.95 14.11
C VAL A 502 33.82 27.46 14.07
N GLN A 503 32.62 27.90 13.68
CA GLN A 503 32.31 29.33 13.56
C GLN A 503 32.14 30.03 14.90
N PHE A 504 31.52 29.37 15.88
CA PHE A 504 31.20 29.97 17.18
C PHE A 504 32.31 29.76 18.21
N ASN A 505 32.83 28.53 18.31
CA ASN A 505 33.87 28.20 19.30
C ASN A 505 35.29 28.37 18.74
N HIS A 506 35.46 28.43 17.42
CA HIS A 506 36.78 28.43 16.76
C HIS A 506 37.62 27.19 17.13
N VAL A 507 36.96 26.05 17.31
CA VAL A 507 37.58 24.79 17.75
C VAL A 507 37.25 23.66 16.79
N LEU A 508 38.24 22.82 16.51
CA LEU A 508 38.13 21.53 15.85
C LEU A 508 38.80 20.46 16.73
N HIS A 509 38.32 19.22 16.73
CA HIS A 509 39.01 18.15 17.44
C HIS A 509 40.17 17.61 16.60
N ASP A 510 41.14 16.95 17.23
CA ASP A 510 42.27 16.33 16.53
C ASP A 510 41.77 15.35 15.46
N ASP A 511 40.80 14.49 15.80
CA ASP A 511 40.15 13.58 14.86
C ASP A 511 38.66 13.89 14.71
N VAL A 512 38.19 13.98 13.47
CA VAL A 512 36.79 14.25 13.14
C VAL A 512 36.24 13.13 12.28
N VAL A 513 35.15 12.52 12.72
CA VAL A 513 34.49 11.46 11.96
C VAL A 513 33.07 11.90 11.60
N ILE A 514 32.78 12.01 10.32
CA ILE A 514 31.44 12.31 9.82
C ILE A 514 30.75 10.98 9.49
N VAL A 515 29.68 10.67 10.21
CA VAL A 515 28.97 9.39 10.05
C VAL A 515 27.64 9.58 9.33
N THR A 516 27.48 8.85 8.22
CA THR A 516 26.21 8.73 7.51
C THR A 516 25.61 7.34 7.74
N MET A 517 24.35 7.30 8.15
CA MET A 517 23.60 6.05 8.19
C MET A 517 22.86 5.83 6.86
N GLU A 518 23.09 4.68 6.26
CA GLU A 518 22.37 4.18 5.10
C GLU A 518 21.54 2.95 5.50
N THR A 519 20.26 2.92 5.15
CA THR A 519 19.43 1.72 5.32
C THR A 519 19.26 1.03 3.98
N VAL A 520 19.65 -0.23 3.89
CA VAL A 520 19.60 -1.05 2.67
C VAL A 520 18.46 -2.08 2.73
N ASN A 521 18.01 -2.54 1.57
CA ASN A 521 16.83 -3.41 1.44
C ASN A 521 17.16 -4.91 1.64
N VAL A 522 17.92 -5.23 2.69
CA VAL A 522 18.22 -6.60 3.13
C VAL A 522 17.86 -6.75 4.61
N PRO A 523 17.52 -7.95 5.12
CA PRO A 523 17.13 -8.12 6.52
C PRO A 523 18.24 -7.70 7.48
N HIS A 524 19.46 -8.21 7.22
CA HIS A 524 20.67 -7.96 7.98
C HIS A 524 21.80 -7.67 7.00
N VAL A 525 22.63 -6.67 7.33
CA VAL A 525 23.88 -6.41 6.60
C VAL A 525 25.02 -7.18 7.28
N PRO A 526 25.76 -8.02 6.54
CA PRO A 526 26.97 -8.65 7.05
C PRO A 526 27.96 -7.64 7.62
N ASP A 527 28.72 -8.03 8.66
CA ASP A 527 29.63 -7.12 9.37
C ASP A 527 30.71 -6.53 8.45
N ASP A 528 31.16 -7.27 7.43
CA ASP A 528 32.15 -6.86 6.42
C ASP A 528 31.62 -5.85 5.39
N GLU A 529 30.30 -5.81 5.15
CA GLU A 529 29.66 -4.82 4.27
C GLU A 529 29.03 -3.64 5.04
N ARG A 530 29.12 -3.65 6.38
CA ARG A 530 28.45 -2.71 7.28
C ARG A 530 29.06 -1.31 7.25
N VAL A 531 30.34 -1.18 6.91
CA VAL A 531 31.06 0.09 6.95
C VAL A 531 31.77 0.36 5.63
N VAL A 532 31.69 1.60 5.17
CA VAL A 532 32.51 2.11 4.06
C VAL A 532 33.18 3.40 4.52
N VAL A 533 34.51 3.47 4.40
CA VAL A 533 35.34 4.60 4.80
C VAL A 533 35.74 5.42 3.56
N ASP A 534 35.74 6.74 3.68
CA ASP A 534 36.10 7.71 2.63
C ASP A 534 36.87 8.87 3.28
N ASP A 535 38.13 9.06 2.87
CA ASP A 535 39.03 10.10 3.42
C ASP A 535 38.76 11.50 2.86
N LEU A 536 37.65 11.71 2.14
CA LEU A 536 37.19 13.02 1.66
C LEU A 536 38.17 13.80 0.76
N GLY A 537 39.26 13.16 0.31
CA GLY A 537 40.23 13.70 -0.63
C GLY A 537 41.60 14.01 -0.04
N ASP A 538 41.74 14.15 1.28
CA ASP A 538 43.03 14.36 1.96
C ASP A 538 43.19 13.43 3.18
N PRO A 539 43.97 12.34 3.07
CA PRO A 539 44.19 11.40 4.17
C PRO A 539 44.87 11.98 5.41
N TRP A 540 45.39 13.20 5.35
CA TRP A 540 46.21 13.81 6.41
C TRP A 540 45.50 14.92 7.19
N ASP A 541 44.26 15.25 6.84
CA ASP A 541 43.49 16.30 7.53
C ASP A 541 42.82 15.82 8.83
N HIS A 542 42.88 14.51 9.11
CA HIS A 542 42.22 13.81 10.21
C HIS A 542 40.68 13.96 10.20
N ILE A 543 40.09 14.08 9.01
CA ILE A 543 38.64 14.21 8.81
C ILE A 543 38.14 13.08 7.91
N THR A 544 37.56 12.05 8.51
CA THR A 544 37.11 10.86 7.78
C THR A 544 35.60 10.81 7.67
N HIS A 545 35.08 10.39 6.51
CA HIS A 545 33.67 10.05 6.32
C HIS A 545 33.45 8.54 6.45
N VAL A 546 32.46 8.15 7.25
CA VAL A 546 32.10 6.76 7.48
C VAL A 546 30.63 6.55 7.14
N THR A 547 30.36 5.67 6.18
CA THR A 547 29.00 5.23 5.85
C THR A 547 28.69 3.92 6.56
N ALA A 548 27.75 3.95 7.49
CA ALA A 548 27.26 2.78 8.23
C ALA A 548 25.96 2.25 7.61
N ARG A 549 25.99 1.02 7.10
CA ARG A 549 24.87 0.35 6.42
C ARG A 549 24.12 -0.58 7.35
N PHE A 550 22.80 -0.44 7.41
CA PHE A 550 21.94 -1.30 8.22
C PHE A 550 20.84 -1.92 7.37
N GLY A 551 20.55 -3.18 7.63
CA GLY A 551 19.39 -3.87 7.11
C GLY A 551 18.09 -3.39 7.75
N PHE A 552 16.94 -3.76 7.20
CA PHE A 552 15.64 -3.32 7.72
C PHE A 552 15.24 -3.97 9.05
N SER A 553 15.90 -5.07 9.45
CA SER A 553 15.73 -5.74 10.75
C SER A 553 16.90 -5.48 11.70
N ASP A 554 17.95 -4.80 11.24
CA ASP A 554 19.07 -4.42 12.09
C ASP A 554 18.63 -3.32 13.05
N HIS A 555 19.05 -3.44 14.31
CA HIS A 555 18.93 -2.35 15.26
C HIS A 555 20.10 -1.40 15.01
N PRO A 556 19.86 -0.16 14.56
CA PRO A 556 20.96 0.74 14.27
C PRO A 556 21.72 1.08 15.55
N ASP A 557 23.01 0.76 15.55
CA ASP A 557 23.93 1.02 16.63
C ASP A 557 25.19 1.63 16.01
N ILE A 558 25.24 2.96 16.02
CA ILE A 558 26.35 3.71 15.42
C ILE A 558 27.67 3.45 16.16
N PRO A 559 27.72 3.47 17.51
CA PRO A 559 28.92 3.07 18.24
C PRO A 559 29.45 1.68 17.83
N ALA A 560 28.58 0.68 17.70
CA ALA A 560 28.99 -0.66 17.26
C ALA A 560 29.48 -0.69 15.80
N ALA A 561 28.84 0.07 14.91
CA ALA A 561 29.31 0.20 13.52
C ALA A 561 30.68 0.88 13.43
N LEU A 562 30.92 1.93 14.22
CA LEU A 562 32.24 2.58 14.28
C LEU A 562 33.33 1.68 14.88
N ALA A 563 32.97 0.73 15.75
CA ALA A 563 33.94 -0.25 16.25
C ALA A 563 34.52 -1.08 15.11
N LEU A 564 33.70 -1.45 14.12
CA LEU A 564 34.12 -2.19 12.93
C LEU A 564 34.96 -1.32 11.98
N ALA A 565 34.74 -0.01 11.96
CA ALA A 565 35.53 0.93 11.15
C ALA A 565 37.02 0.97 11.56
N ARG A 566 37.36 0.57 12.80
CA ARG A 566 38.74 0.48 13.26
C ARG A 566 39.56 -0.52 12.45
N ASP A 567 38.94 -1.64 12.07
CA ASP A 567 39.60 -2.69 11.30
C ASP A 567 39.89 -2.24 9.85
N GLU A 568 39.18 -1.19 9.39
CA GLU A 568 39.36 -0.50 8.09
C GLU A 568 40.27 0.74 8.19
N GLY A 569 40.95 0.95 9.33
CA GLY A 569 41.98 2.00 9.49
C GLY A 569 41.52 3.32 10.11
N VAL A 570 40.27 3.43 10.60
CA VAL A 570 39.80 4.64 11.30
C VAL A 570 40.19 4.59 12.77
N ASP A 571 41.09 5.48 13.22
CA ASP A 571 41.53 5.55 14.62
C ASP A 571 40.47 6.26 15.49
N VAL A 572 39.53 5.49 16.05
CA VAL A 572 38.44 6.02 16.88
C VAL A 572 38.43 5.34 18.24
N ASP A 573 38.85 6.00 19.32
CA ASP A 573 38.59 5.48 20.67
C ASP A 573 37.15 5.78 21.14
N LEU A 574 36.22 4.83 20.97
CA LEU A 574 34.82 4.94 21.39
C LEU A 574 34.64 5.28 22.88
N ARG A 575 35.67 5.05 23.72
CA ARG A 575 35.66 5.42 25.13
C ARG A 575 35.90 6.90 25.38
N ASP A 576 36.33 7.69 24.39
CA ASP A 576 36.57 9.13 24.55
C ASP A 576 35.98 9.99 23.42
N VAL A 577 35.07 9.41 22.62
CA VAL A 577 34.35 10.14 21.57
C VAL A 577 33.33 11.12 22.16
N THR A 578 33.34 12.35 21.63
CA THR A 578 32.25 13.32 21.80
C THR A 578 31.32 13.29 20.60
N TRP A 579 30.02 13.07 20.84
CA TRP A 579 29.01 12.95 19.79
C TRP A 579 28.33 14.29 19.53
N PHE A 580 28.33 14.74 18.28
CA PHE A 580 27.69 15.97 17.85
C PHE A 580 26.48 15.69 16.98
N LEU A 581 25.33 16.21 17.40
CA LEU A 581 24.07 16.11 16.69
C LEU A 581 23.59 17.48 16.22
N SER A 582 23.31 17.58 14.92
CA SER A 582 22.64 18.74 14.34
C SER A 582 21.13 18.66 14.62
N ARG A 583 20.58 19.56 15.44
CA ARG A 583 19.13 19.65 15.67
C ARG A 583 18.51 20.79 14.92
N ILE A 584 17.62 20.47 13.99
CA ILE A 584 16.89 21.47 13.21
C ILE A 584 15.50 21.65 13.81
N THR A 585 15.22 22.85 14.32
CA THR A 585 13.85 23.23 14.71
C THR A 585 13.22 24.03 13.59
N VAL A 586 12.07 23.55 13.11
CA VAL A 586 11.33 24.12 12.00
C VAL A 586 10.29 25.11 12.52
N HIS A 587 10.30 26.36 12.05
CA HIS A 587 9.34 27.40 12.41
C HIS A 587 8.68 28.02 11.18
N ARG A 588 7.37 28.30 11.28
CA ARG A 588 6.64 29.00 10.22
C ARG A 588 7.17 30.43 10.07
N SER A 589 7.33 30.88 8.82
CA SER A 589 7.62 32.27 8.49
C SER A 589 6.71 32.78 7.38
N ASP A 590 6.72 34.09 7.14
CA ASP A 590 5.98 34.72 6.04
C ASP A 590 6.64 34.54 4.66
N ARG A 591 7.67 33.69 4.57
CA ARG A 591 8.36 33.42 3.31
C ARG A 591 7.44 32.78 2.27
N PRO A 592 7.57 33.15 0.99
CA PRO A 592 6.80 32.55 -0.09
C PRO A 592 7.20 31.08 -0.29
N GLY A 593 6.30 30.25 -0.83
CA GLY A 593 6.59 28.87 -1.22
C GLY A 593 5.53 27.84 -0.81
N MET A 594 4.72 28.16 0.21
CA MET A 594 3.58 27.35 0.66
C MET A 594 2.54 28.22 1.37
N GLY A 595 1.25 27.98 1.14
CA GLY A 595 0.17 28.72 1.80
C GLY A 595 0.10 28.46 3.32
N PRO A 596 -0.48 29.39 4.10
CA PRO A 596 -0.44 29.36 5.56
C PRO A 596 -1.05 28.09 6.16
N VAL A 597 -2.19 27.62 5.64
CA VAL A 597 -2.85 26.38 6.10
C VAL A 597 -1.96 25.16 5.91
N ARG A 598 -1.35 25.02 4.73
CA ARG A 598 -0.41 23.93 4.42
C ARG A 598 0.85 24.02 5.29
N LYS A 599 1.35 25.22 5.59
CA LYS A 599 2.45 25.40 6.57
C LYS A 599 2.08 24.92 7.97
N ARG A 600 0.83 25.18 8.43
CA ARG A 600 0.35 24.66 9.73
C ARG A 600 0.29 23.14 9.73
N LEU A 601 -0.24 22.56 8.66
CA LEU A 601 -0.31 21.11 8.50
C LEU A 601 1.08 20.49 8.48
N PHE A 602 2.03 21.06 7.72
CA PHE A 602 3.42 20.59 7.68
C PHE A 602 4.08 20.60 9.06
N GLU A 603 3.91 21.69 9.83
CA GLU A 603 4.46 21.77 11.19
C GLU A 603 3.83 20.72 12.12
N LEU A 604 2.51 20.51 12.05
CA LEU A 604 1.82 19.50 12.85
C LEU A 604 2.33 18.08 12.51
N LEU A 605 2.53 17.78 11.22
CA LEU A 605 3.12 16.53 10.76
C LEU A 605 4.57 16.38 11.24
N ALA A 606 5.36 17.46 11.19
CA ALA A 606 6.77 17.45 11.60
C ALA A 606 6.92 17.24 13.12
N ARG A 607 6.02 17.79 13.93
CA ARG A 607 5.98 17.57 15.39
C ARG A 607 5.61 16.13 15.77
N ASN A 608 4.83 15.46 14.92
CA ASN A 608 4.39 14.08 15.12
C ASN A 608 5.31 13.05 14.42
N ALA A 609 6.34 13.50 13.69
CA ALA A 609 7.34 12.62 13.10
C ALA A 609 8.23 12.01 14.20
N ALA A 610 8.72 10.78 13.98
CA ALA A 610 9.55 10.10 14.98
C ALA A 610 10.82 10.90 15.33
N ASP A 611 11.15 10.99 16.63
CA ASP A 611 12.33 11.71 17.13
C ASP A 611 13.64 11.00 16.74
N PRO A 612 14.54 11.65 15.98
CA PRO A 612 15.82 11.05 15.60
C PRO A 612 16.72 10.74 16.80
N THR A 613 16.60 11.47 17.91
CA THR A 613 17.55 11.38 19.04
C THR A 613 17.43 10.08 19.84
N SER A 614 16.22 9.50 19.93
CA SER A 614 16.00 8.18 20.55
C SER A 614 16.46 6.99 19.68
N TYR A 615 16.78 7.21 18.40
CA TYR A 615 17.03 6.14 17.43
C TYR A 615 18.50 5.68 17.37
N PHE A 616 19.45 6.60 17.56
CA PHE A 616 20.89 6.32 17.34
C PHE A 616 21.63 5.70 18.54
N ARG A 617 20.93 5.42 19.66
CA ARG A 617 21.50 4.86 20.92
C ARG A 617 22.77 5.55 21.42
N LEU A 618 22.87 6.87 21.23
CA LEU A 618 24.05 7.62 21.65
C LEU A 618 24.15 7.74 23.18
N PRO A 619 25.35 7.72 23.78
CA PRO A 619 25.53 7.93 25.20
C PRO A 619 25.10 9.35 25.62
N ILE A 620 24.08 9.46 26.48
CA ILE A 620 23.50 10.76 26.91
C ILE A 620 24.56 11.68 27.54
N GLY A 621 25.50 11.12 28.33
CA GLY A 621 26.54 11.89 29.01
C GLY A 621 27.66 12.44 28.10
N ARG A 622 27.69 12.08 26.82
CA ARG A 622 28.72 12.50 25.84
C ARG A 622 28.15 13.00 24.51
N THR A 623 26.88 13.40 24.52
CA THR A 623 26.20 13.92 23.32
C THR A 623 25.97 15.41 23.44
N VAL A 624 26.55 16.19 22.53
CA VAL A 624 26.34 17.62 22.36
C VAL A 624 25.34 17.85 21.23
N VAL A 625 24.28 18.60 21.51
CA VAL A 625 23.27 18.97 20.51
C VAL A 625 23.44 20.42 20.14
N LEU A 626 23.92 20.69 18.93
CA LEU A 626 24.02 22.03 18.36
C LEU A 626 22.82 22.26 17.44
N GLY A 627 22.02 23.25 17.80
CA GLY A 627 20.73 23.51 17.17
C GLY A 627 20.75 24.73 16.26
N ALA A 628 20.08 24.65 15.11
CA ALA A 628 19.80 25.80 14.27
C ALA A 628 18.30 25.93 13.98
N ARG A 629 17.85 27.18 13.81
CA ARG A 629 16.45 27.50 13.50
C ARG A 629 16.26 27.64 12.01
N ILE A 630 15.36 26.85 11.43
CA ILE A 630 14.95 26.97 10.02
C ILE A 630 13.58 27.61 9.92
N ASN A 631 13.57 28.83 9.37
CA ASN A 631 12.37 29.57 9.01
C ASN A 631 12.01 29.29 7.54
N PHE A 632 10.89 28.63 7.30
CA PHE A 632 10.44 28.15 5.98
C PHE A 632 9.13 28.81 5.51
#